data_AF-A0A821FNC9-F1
#
_entry.id   AF-A0A821FNC9-F1
#
_cell.length_a   1.000
_cell.length_b   1.000
_cell.length_c   1.000
_cell.angle_alpha   90.00
_cell.angle_beta   90.00
_cell.angle_gamma   90.00
#
_symmetry.space_group_name_H-M   'P 1'
#
loop_
_entity.id
_entity.type
_entity.pdbx_description
1 polymer ?
#
loop_
_entity_poly.entity_id
_entity_poly.type
_entity_poly.pdbx_seq_one_letter_code
_entity_poly.pdbx_strand_id
1 'polypeptide(L)'
;MDPTLIRYFPDSDPVSKKNQRVKTKEDKRLQLPVPLPLGLLQNDRSTLTTNEWTLLSNCLYAFDEQNCYTRIQNFLNELSSLPPKLRSKPSEIVNLMRELYSTVGPLIERSPDFHSLPVDGRQVLIKHNLYSLPLGLLQNDRSTLTTNEWTLLSNCLHAFDEQNPSARIQNSLNELTSLPPKLRLKPLELTNLIRELFSSIGPLIERSSDFHSLPVNVRQILVKRNLYITGSMNGLFLCRELHVLDNMSVLNSYTQLYGCEYMIECRRKIARYDPNGSLIKIFVFILAFSSNCSLVTYDSQADLTIMSNSIHLVPIQNVYITMLWKYLIYLYGFKEAVLRFTRLIKDVLDLVNMLSQAPQTETRSRIMNPIVTETEHTLMNGN
;
A
#
# COMPACT_ATOMS: atom_id res chain seq x y z
N MET A 1 -18.98 -18.65 27.87
CA MET A 1 -20.33 -18.16 28.20
C MET A 1 -20.23 -17.35 29.46
N ASP A 2 -20.19 -16.02 29.33
CA ASP A 2 -21.07 -15.06 30.03
C ASP A 2 -20.71 -13.64 29.51
N PRO A 3 -21.52 -13.02 28.64
CA PRO A 3 -21.25 -11.69 28.10
C PRO A 3 -22.30 -10.69 28.62
N THR A 4 -22.01 -9.97 29.70
CA THR A 4 -22.83 -8.82 30.11
C THR A 4 -22.01 -7.79 30.88
N LEU A 5 -21.77 -6.63 30.24
CA LEU A 5 -21.72 -5.31 30.90
C LEU A 5 -21.59 -4.21 29.84
N ILE A 6 -22.71 -3.92 29.18
CA ILE A 6 -22.95 -2.67 28.46
C ILE A 6 -23.36 -1.65 29.52
N ARG A 7 -22.55 -0.60 29.73
CA ARG A 7 -22.96 0.57 30.51
C ARG A 7 -23.40 1.69 29.57
N TYR A 8 -24.66 2.05 29.73
CA TYR A 8 -25.33 3.23 29.21
C TYR A 8 -24.59 4.53 29.58
N PHE A 9 -24.51 5.46 28.64
CA PHE A 9 -24.40 6.91 28.92
C PHE A 9 -25.66 7.60 28.36
N PRO A 10 -26.24 8.56 29.10
CA PRO A 10 -27.50 9.18 28.72
C PRO A 10 -27.30 10.34 27.74
N ASP A 11 -28.32 10.51 26.90
CA ASP A 11 -28.54 11.60 25.97
C ASP A 11 -28.45 12.98 26.64
N SER A 12 -27.81 13.93 25.94
CA SER A 12 -27.96 15.35 26.19
C SER A 12 -28.43 16.05 24.91
N ASP A 13 -29.66 16.56 24.99
CA ASP A 13 -30.38 17.30 23.97
C ASP A 13 -29.76 18.66 23.58
N PRO A 14 -30.18 19.27 22.45
CA PRO A 14 -29.44 20.29 21.73
C PRO A 14 -29.72 21.71 22.23
N VAL A 15 -28.68 22.55 22.29
CA VAL A 15 -28.84 24.00 22.54
C VAL A 15 -28.79 24.79 21.24
N SER A 16 -29.84 25.60 21.12
CA SER A 16 -30.24 26.51 20.06
C SER A 16 -29.26 27.65 19.72
N LYS A 17 -29.37 28.05 18.45
CA LYS A 17 -28.75 29.18 17.75
C LYS A 17 -28.88 30.53 18.49
N LYS A 18 -27.82 31.34 18.47
CA LYS A 18 -27.93 32.81 18.44
C LYS A 18 -26.90 33.44 17.50
N ASN A 19 -27.44 34.14 16.51
CA ASN A 19 -26.75 35.06 15.60
C ASN A 19 -26.16 36.25 16.36
N GLN A 20 -24.94 36.66 16.01
CA GLN A 20 -24.52 38.06 16.15
C GLN A 20 -23.67 38.48 14.94
N ARG A 21 -24.24 39.42 14.18
CA ARG A 21 -23.57 40.27 13.18
C ARG A 21 -22.63 41.23 13.90
N VAL A 22 -21.38 41.32 13.44
CA VAL A 22 -20.54 42.52 13.63
C VAL A 22 -19.94 42.89 12.26
N LYS A 23 -20.18 44.14 11.85
CA LYS A 23 -19.57 44.82 10.70
C LYS A 23 -18.42 45.70 11.22
N THR A 24 -17.26 45.62 10.56
CA THR A 24 -16.27 46.71 10.40
C THR A 24 -15.22 46.24 9.37
N LYS A 25 -15.18 46.75 8.14
CA LYS A 25 -14.56 48.00 7.60
C LYS A 25 -13.02 47.94 7.41
N GLU A 26 -12.66 47.98 6.12
CA GLU A 26 -11.53 48.64 5.45
C GLU A 26 -10.07 48.11 5.52
N ASP A 27 -9.58 47.84 4.29
CA ASP A 27 -8.30 48.19 3.67
C ASP A 27 -6.97 47.69 4.23
N LYS A 28 -6.28 46.89 3.39
CA LYS A 28 -4.96 47.29 2.86
C LYS A 28 -4.58 46.44 1.64
N ARG A 29 -4.31 47.17 0.54
CA ARG A 29 -3.69 46.71 -0.70
C ARG A 29 -2.33 46.05 -0.40
N LEU A 30 -2.12 44.83 -0.89
CA LEU A 30 -0.79 44.25 -1.06
C LEU A 30 -0.55 43.99 -2.55
N GLN A 31 0.59 44.50 -2.98
CA GLN A 31 1.06 44.56 -4.36
C GLN A 31 1.45 43.17 -4.86
N LEU A 32 1.04 42.86 -6.09
CA LEU A 32 1.51 41.71 -6.87
C LEU A 32 2.98 41.94 -7.29
N PRO A 33 3.88 40.95 -7.20
CA PRO A 33 5.15 41.01 -7.90
C PRO A 33 4.98 40.66 -9.38
N VAL A 34 5.65 41.46 -10.20
CA VAL A 34 5.88 41.34 -11.64
C VAL A 34 6.57 40.00 -11.99
N PRO A 35 6.28 39.38 -13.15
CA PRO A 35 6.90 38.11 -13.55
C PRO A 35 8.35 38.32 -14.03
N LEU A 36 9.26 37.44 -13.62
CA LEU A 36 10.59 37.29 -14.25
C LEU A 36 10.62 36.08 -15.21
N PRO A 37 11.53 36.10 -16.20
CA PRO A 37 11.29 35.54 -17.52
C PRO A 37 11.59 34.04 -17.64
N LEU A 38 10.80 33.40 -18.51
CA LEU A 38 11.10 32.14 -19.19
C LEU A 38 12.44 32.25 -19.94
N GLY A 39 13.41 31.44 -19.55
CA GLY A 39 14.62 31.24 -20.32
C GLY A 39 15.60 30.33 -19.59
N LEU A 40 15.97 29.23 -20.25
CA LEU A 40 16.95 28.22 -19.84
C LEU A 40 16.38 27.09 -18.97
N LEU A 41 15.81 26.09 -19.64
CA LEU A 41 15.99 24.65 -19.37
C LEU A 41 15.33 23.88 -20.52
N GLN A 42 15.90 24.04 -21.72
CA GLN A 42 15.76 23.07 -22.80
C GLN A 42 17.08 22.32 -22.90
N ASN A 43 16.98 21.01 -23.11
CA ASN A 43 18.04 20.01 -23.27
C ASN A 43 18.41 19.29 -21.97
N ASP A 44 17.60 18.28 -21.63
CA ASP A 44 18.10 16.91 -21.74
C ASP A 44 16.93 15.93 -21.81
N ARG A 45 16.76 15.33 -23.00
CA ARG A 45 15.83 14.23 -23.25
C ARG A 45 16.66 12.99 -23.55
N SER A 46 16.85 12.13 -22.55
CA SER A 46 17.25 10.74 -22.79
C SER A 46 16.12 9.83 -22.28
N THR A 47 15.31 9.33 -23.22
CA THR A 47 14.26 8.33 -22.97
C THR A 47 14.87 6.95 -23.06
N LEU A 48 14.64 6.12 -22.03
CA LEU A 48 14.98 4.71 -22.03
C LEU A 48 14.14 3.93 -23.06
N THR A 49 14.79 3.11 -23.86
CA THR A 49 14.29 2.14 -24.82
C THR A 49 13.61 0.93 -24.16
N THR A 50 12.76 0.23 -24.91
CA THR A 50 12.02 -0.98 -24.49
C THR A 50 12.92 -2.11 -23.96
N ASN A 51 14.18 -2.18 -24.41
CA ASN A 51 15.14 -3.16 -23.92
C ASN A 51 15.62 -2.84 -22.49
N GLU A 52 15.71 -1.57 -22.12
CA GLU A 52 16.16 -1.13 -20.79
C GLU A 52 15.09 -1.39 -19.71
N TRP A 53 13.81 -1.51 -20.09
CA TRP A 53 12.73 -1.84 -19.16
C TRP A 53 12.62 -3.34 -18.84
N THR A 54 12.76 -4.20 -19.84
CA THR A 54 12.88 -5.66 -19.63
C THR A 54 14.06 -5.96 -18.70
N LEU A 55 15.13 -5.18 -18.86
CA LEU A 55 16.33 -5.26 -18.06
C LEU A 55 16.13 -4.79 -16.61
N LEU A 56 15.37 -3.71 -16.38
CA LEU A 56 15.03 -3.23 -15.03
C LEU A 56 14.13 -4.23 -14.26
N SER A 57 13.18 -4.85 -14.96
CA SER A 57 12.34 -5.91 -14.39
C SER A 57 13.16 -7.15 -14.05
N ASN A 58 14.11 -7.53 -14.91
CA ASN A 58 15.05 -8.61 -14.65
C ASN A 58 16.04 -8.27 -13.53
N CYS A 59 16.44 -7.00 -13.38
CA CYS A 59 17.22 -6.48 -12.25
C CYS A 59 16.53 -6.73 -10.90
N LEU A 60 15.22 -6.49 -10.85
CA LEU A 60 14.38 -6.70 -9.67
C LEU A 60 14.06 -8.19 -9.44
N TYR A 61 14.02 -8.99 -10.51
CA TYR A 61 13.86 -10.46 -10.47
C TYR A 61 15.16 -11.21 -10.15
N ALA A 62 16.31 -10.68 -10.54
CA ALA A 62 17.66 -11.20 -10.32
C ALA A 62 18.21 -10.86 -8.92
N PHE A 63 17.41 -10.17 -8.10
CA PHE A 63 17.52 -10.28 -6.65
C PHE A 63 17.27 -11.73 -6.25
N ASP A 64 18.32 -12.54 -6.32
CA ASP A 64 18.36 -13.92 -5.88
C ASP A 64 17.72 -14.03 -4.49
N GLU A 65 16.55 -14.66 -4.48
CA GLU A 65 15.64 -14.84 -3.36
C GLU A 65 16.37 -15.45 -2.16
N GLN A 66 17.46 -16.18 -2.40
CA GLN A 66 18.24 -16.87 -1.39
C GLN A 66 19.32 -15.97 -0.76
N ASN A 67 20.01 -15.13 -1.53
CA ASN A 67 21.08 -14.28 -1.02
C ASN A 67 20.57 -13.06 -0.23
N CYS A 68 19.50 -12.41 -0.72
CA CYS A 68 18.93 -11.26 -0.01
C CYS A 68 18.16 -11.71 1.24
N TYR A 69 17.40 -12.81 1.15
CA TYR A 69 16.74 -13.41 2.30
C TYR A 69 17.75 -13.90 3.35
N THR A 70 18.81 -14.61 2.94
CA THR A 70 19.86 -15.06 3.87
C THR A 70 20.55 -13.88 4.52
N ARG A 71 20.81 -12.78 3.79
CA ARG A 71 21.43 -11.58 4.37
C ARG A 71 20.49 -10.81 5.29
N ILE A 72 19.21 -10.67 4.95
CA ILE A 72 18.19 -10.11 5.84
C ILE A 72 18.03 -10.99 7.08
N GLN A 73 18.02 -12.32 6.93
CA GLN A 73 17.97 -13.25 8.07
C GLN A 73 19.23 -13.21 8.92
N ASN A 74 20.42 -13.13 8.32
CA ASN A 74 21.68 -12.98 9.04
C ASN A 74 21.70 -11.65 9.80
N PHE A 75 21.24 -10.56 9.17
CA PHE A 75 21.03 -9.27 9.82
C PHE A 75 20.06 -9.37 11.00
N LEU A 76 18.91 -10.02 10.83
CA LEU A 76 17.95 -10.23 11.91
C LEU A 76 18.53 -11.11 13.04
N ASN A 77 19.35 -12.11 12.69
CA ASN A 77 20.04 -12.99 13.62
C ASN A 77 21.12 -12.23 14.41
N GLU A 78 21.92 -11.39 13.75
CA GLU A 78 22.90 -10.48 14.38
C GLU A 78 22.22 -9.47 15.32
N LEU A 79 21.11 -8.87 14.88
CA LEU A 79 20.28 -8.01 15.73
C LEU A 79 19.73 -8.76 16.95
N SER A 80 19.41 -10.05 16.79
CA SER A 80 18.91 -10.89 17.87
C SER A 80 20.00 -11.37 18.83
N SER A 81 21.27 -11.43 18.39
CA SER A 81 22.42 -11.91 19.17
C SER A 81 23.12 -10.80 19.95
N LEU A 82 22.96 -9.53 19.58
CA LEU A 82 23.52 -8.39 20.31
C LEU A 82 23.13 -8.40 21.82
N PRO A 83 23.95 -7.91 22.76
CA PRO A 83 23.54 -7.78 24.15
C PRO A 83 22.34 -6.83 24.34
N PRO A 84 21.43 -7.07 25.31
CA PRO A 84 20.22 -6.24 25.50
C PRO A 84 20.50 -4.73 25.66
N LYS A 85 21.63 -4.36 26.26
CA LYS A 85 22.06 -2.95 26.46
C LYS A 85 22.54 -2.26 25.18
N LEU A 86 22.93 -3.03 24.17
CA LEU A 86 23.39 -2.58 22.85
C LEU A 86 22.22 -2.53 21.86
N ARG A 87 21.29 -3.49 21.96
CA ARG A 87 20.00 -3.50 21.22
C ARG A 87 19.10 -2.29 21.47
N SER A 88 19.28 -1.57 22.58
CA SER A 88 18.49 -0.38 22.91
C SER A 88 19.09 0.92 22.38
N LYS A 89 20.24 0.89 21.69
CA LYS A 89 20.88 2.09 21.15
C LYS A 89 20.50 2.30 19.69
N PRO A 90 19.73 3.36 19.36
CA PRO A 90 19.33 3.67 17.98
C PRO A 90 20.53 3.79 17.03
N SER A 91 21.68 4.29 17.51
CA SER A 91 22.90 4.44 16.72
C SER A 91 23.45 3.13 16.17
N GLU A 92 23.34 2.03 16.92
CA GLU A 92 23.85 0.73 16.47
C GLU A 92 22.94 0.10 15.42
N ILE A 93 21.63 0.30 15.54
CA ILE A 93 20.67 -0.17 14.56
C ILE A 93 20.72 0.67 13.28
N VAL A 94 20.93 1.98 13.41
CA VAL A 94 21.23 2.87 12.27
C VAL A 94 22.48 2.41 11.54
N ASN A 95 23.54 2.02 12.27
CA ASN A 95 24.78 1.54 11.67
C ASN A 95 24.57 0.19 10.98
N LEU A 96 23.83 -0.74 11.59
CA LEU A 96 23.45 -2.02 11.01
C LEU A 96 22.57 -1.86 9.76
N MET A 97 21.58 -0.97 9.79
CA MET A 97 20.80 -0.65 8.59
C MET A 97 21.69 -0.01 7.52
N ARG A 98 22.57 0.92 7.89
CA ARG A 98 23.56 1.51 6.97
C ARG A 98 24.47 0.43 6.37
N GLU A 99 24.85 -0.58 7.16
CA GLU A 99 25.66 -1.71 6.72
C GLU A 99 24.87 -2.60 5.73
N LEU A 100 23.61 -2.92 6.04
CA LEU A 100 22.68 -3.60 5.12
C LEU A 100 22.53 -2.81 3.81
N TYR A 101 22.32 -1.49 3.88
CA TYR A 101 22.24 -0.61 2.70
C TYR A 101 23.57 -0.53 1.93
N SER A 102 24.70 -0.44 2.63
CA SER A 102 26.04 -0.45 2.03
C SER A 102 26.42 -1.81 1.43
N THR A 103 25.69 -2.86 1.80
CA THR A 103 25.86 -4.21 1.29
C THR A 103 24.93 -4.45 0.10
N VAL A 104 23.70 -3.95 0.16
CA VAL A 104 22.69 -4.06 -0.90
C VAL A 104 22.96 -3.07 -2.04
N GLY A 105 23.49 -1.88 -1.74
CA GLY A 105 23.84 -0.85 -2.73
C GLY A 105 24.83 -1.36 -3.80
N PRO A 106 25.99 -1.92 -3.42
CA PRO A 106 26.93 -2.52 -4.36
C PRO A 106 26.38 -3.75 -5.09
N LEU A 107 25.39 -4.47 -4.53
CA LEU A 107 24.74 -5.58 -5.22
C LEU A 107 23.78 -5.09 -6.31
N ILE A 108 23.07 -3.99 -6.04
CA ILE A 108 22.31 -3.26 -7.05
C ILE A 108 23.27 -2.74 -8.12
N GLU A 109 24.39 -2.15 -7.72
CA GLU A 109 25.39 -1.61 -8.65
C GLU A 109 26.07 -2.68 -9.51
N ARG A 110 26.33 -3.88 -8.96
CA ARG A 110 26.95 -5.01 -9.66
C ARG A 110 26.00 -5.79 -10.57
N SER A 111 24.70 -5.48 -10.52
CA SER A 111 23.78 -6.07 -11.49
C SER A 111 24.22 -5.64 -12.90
N PRO A 112 24.41 -6.59 -13.85
CA PRO A 112 24.75 -6.26 -15.24
C PRO A 112 23.77 -5.25 -15.84
N ASP A 113 22.53 -5.33 -15.35
CA ASP A 113 21.36 -4.58 -15.76
C ASP A 113 21.27 -3.19 -15.10
N PHE A 114 22.07 -2.91 -14.09
CA PHE A 114 22.19 -1.57 -13.48
C PHE A 114 23.19 -0.70 -14.23
N HIS A 115 24.27 -1.30 -14.74
CA HIS A 115 25.31 -0.58 -15.49
C HIS A 115 24.87 -0.13 -16.88
N SER A 116 23.81 -0.72 -17.42
CA SER A 116 23.18 -0.33 -18.68
C SER A 116 22.22 0.87 -18.55
N LEU A 117 21.85 1.28 -17.33
CA LEU A 117 21.04 2.47 -17.12
C LEU A 117 21.86 3.75 -17.38
N PRO A 118 21.26 4.81 -17.96
CA PRO A 118 21.83 6.15 -18.02
C PRO A 118 22.27 6.62 -16.64
N VAL A 119 23.32 7.45 -16.60
CA VAL A 119 23.91 7.95 -15.35
C VAL A 119 22.84 8.63 -14.47
N ASP A 120 21.91 9.38 -15.07
CA ASP A 120 20.85 10.08 -14.34
C ASP A 120 19.79 9.12 -13.78
N GLY A 121 19.45 8.07 -14.53
CA GLY A 121 18.57 6.99 -14.06
C GLY A 121 19.17 6.24 -12.87
N ARG A 122 20.48 5.97 -12.90
CA ARG A 122 21.21 5.38 -11.76
C ARG A 122 21.20 6.29 -10.54
N GLN A 123 21.45 7.59 -10.72
CA GLN A 123 21.46 8.56 -9.63
C GLN A 123 20.08 8.76 -8.99
N VAL A 124 19.00 8.76 -9.79
CA VAL A 124 17.63 8.85 -9.28
C VAL A 124 17.24 7.58 -8.52
N LEU A 125 17.56 6.39 -9.04
CA LEU A 125 17.29 5.12 -8.36
C LEU A 125 18.01 5.06 -7.01
N ILE A 126 19.28 5.48 -6.98
CA ILE A 126 20.08 5.54 -5.76
C ILE A 126 19.50 6.58 -4.78
N LYS A 127 19.23 7.82 -5.22
CA LYS A 127 18.71 8.89 -4.34
C LYS A 127 17.30 8.63 -3.81
N HIS A 128 16.38 8.15 -4.66
CA HIS A 128 14.98 8.02 -4.29
C HIS A 128 14.63 6.67 -3.65
N ASN A 129 15.30 5.55 -3.97
CA ASN A 129 14.93 4.25 -3.39
C ASN A 129 15.84 3.80 -2.24
N LEU A 130 17.12 4.17 -2.23
CA LEU A 130 18.08 3.70 -1.21
C LEU A 130 18.28 4.69 -0.05
N TYR A 131 18.06 5.99 -0.29
CA TYR A 131 18.36 7.03 0.70
C TYR A 131 17.14 7.80 1.24
N SER A 132 15.95 7.65 0.64
CA SER A 132 14.77 8.44 1.03
C SER A 132 13.85 7.78 2.09
N LEU A 133 14.11 6.52 2.46
CA LEU A 133 13.35 5.75 3.46
C LEU A 133 14.30 4.83 4.25
N PRO A 134 14.32 4.69 5.60
CA PRO A 134 13.86 5.53 6.71
C PRO A 134 15.06 6.05 7.55
N LEU A 135 16.21 6.38 6.94
CA LEU A 135 17.41 6.80 7.68
C LEU A 135 17.19 8.06 8.56
N GLY A 136 16.34 8.99 8.13
CA GLY A 136 15.95 10.17 8.91
C GLY A 136 15.01 9.86 10.08
N LEU A 137 14.19 8.81 9.99
CA LEU A 137 13.31 8.35 11.08
C LEU A 137 14.13 7.70 12.19
N LEU A 138 15.17 6.94 11.84
CA LEU A 138 16.00 6.21 12.80
C LEU A 138 16.94 7.11 13.62
N GLN A 139 17.33 8.28 13.10
CA GLN A 139 18.27 9.18 13.76
C GLN A 139 17.62 10.13 14.78
N ASN A 140 16.30 10.34 14.71
CA ASN A 140 15.59 11.36 15.51
C ASN A 140 14.49 10.81 16.43
N ASP A 141 14.30 9.49 16.53
CA ASP A 141 13.06 8.95 17.08
C ASP A 141 12.93 9.06 18.61
N ARG A 142 12.04 9.97 19.05
CA ARG A 142 11.44 10.05 20.40
C ARG A 142 9.97 9.61 20.31
N SER A 143 9.70 8.46 19.70
CA SER A 143 8.42 8.07 19.07
C SER A 143 7.20 8.03 20.00
N THR A 144 6.63 9.20 20.29
CA THR A 144 5.19 9.34 20.54
C THR A 144 4.56 9.91 19.28
N LEU A 145 3.48 9.28 18.79
CA LEU A 145 2.63 9.88 17.76
C LEU A 145 2.18 11.27 18.22
N THR A 146 2.28 12.26 17.34
CA THR A 146 1.70 13.58 17.58
C THR A 146 0.16 13.50 17.55
N THR A 147 -0.52 14.52 18.09
CA THR A 147 -1.99 14.58 18.03
C THR A 147 -2.53 14.46 16.60
N ASN A 148 -1.88 15.10 15.63
CA ASN A 148 -2.29 15.03 14.23
C ASN A 148 -2.11 13.61 13.64
N GLU A 149 -1.02 12.92 14.01
CA GLU A 149 -0.78 11.55 13.56
C GLU A 149 -1.77 10.56 14.21
N TRP A 150 -2.15 10.77 15.48
CA TRP A 150 -3.23 10.02 16.12
C TRP A 150 -4.58 10.23 15.43
N THR A 151 -4.91 11.48 15.09
CA THR A 151 -6.13 11.80 14.35
C THR A 151 -6.12 11.14 12.98
N LEU A 152 -5.01 11.22 12.23
CA LEU A 152 -4.88 10.58 10.93
C LEU A 152 -5.04 9.06 11.03
N LEU A 153 -4.37 8.43 12.00
CA LEU A 153 -4.49 7.00 12.27
C LEU A 153 -5.94 6.60 12.54
N SER A 154 -6.62 7.33 13.43
CA SER A 154 -8.02 7.09 13.77
C SER A 154 -8.92 7.25 12.54
N ASN A 155 -8.69 8.28 11.73
CA ASN A 155 -9.44 8.53 10.50
C ASN A 155 -9.27 7.39 9.48
N CYS A 156 -8.04 6.87 9.29
CA CYS A 156 -7.81 5.73 8.42
C CYS A 156 -8.57 4.49 8.89
N LEU A 157 -8.52 4.19 10.19
CA LEU A 157 -9.21 3.02 10.75
C LEU A 157 -10.74 3.16 10.65
N HIS A 158 -11.29 4.33 11.01
CA HIS A 158 -12.72 4.58 10.88
C HIS A 158 -13.18 4.58 9.42
N ALA A 159 -12.42 5.19 8.50
CA ALA A 159 -12.75 5.17 7.08
C ALA A 159 -12.82 3.75 6.53
N PHE A 160 -11.96 2.84 7.02
CA PHE A 160 -12.03 1.43 6.65
C PHE A 160 -13.24 0.73 7.28
N ASP A 161 -13.45 0.92 8.58
CA ASP A 161 -14.48 0.21 9.34
C ASP A 161 -15.90 0.66 9.00
N GLU A 162 -16.10 1.93 8.65
CA GLU A 162 -17.39 2.49 8.26
C GLU A 162 -17.90 1.92 6.93
N GLN A 163 -17.01 1.50 6.03
CA GLN A 163 -17.39 0.77 4.80
C GLN A 163 -17.95 -0.63 5.10
N ASN A 164 -17.73 -1.13 6.31
CA ASN A 164 -18.11 -2.45 6.78
C ASN A 164 -17.86 -3.58 5.76
N PRO A 165 -16.64 -3.68 5.20
CA PRO A 165 -16.35 -4.66 4.15
C PRO A 165 -16.55 -6.10 4.65
N SER A 166 -16.29 -6.33 5.94
CA SER A 166 -16.49 -7.64 6.58
C SER A 166 -17.94 -8.11 6.50
N ALA A 167 -18.92 -7.26 6.85
CA ALA A 167 -20.33 -7.65 6.79
C ALA A 167 -20.80 -7.86 5.35
N ARG A 168 -20.36 -7.03 4.40
CA ARG A 168 -20.70 -7.18 2.98
C ARG A 168 -20.22 -8.51 2.42
N ILE A 169 -18.95 -8.86 2.66
CA ILE A 169 -18.39 -10.13 2.22
C ILE A 169 -19.08 -11.29 2.93
N GLN A 170 -19.35 -11.18 4.23
CA GLN A 170 -20.08 -12.22 4.96
C GLN A 170 -21.48 -12.45 4.37
N ASN A 171 -22.19 -11.38 3.99
CA ASN A 171 -23.48 -11.49 3.33
C ASN A 171 -23.35 -12.19 1.97
N SER A 172 -22.38 -11.79 1.14
CA SER A 172 -22.12 -12.45 -0.14
C SER A 172 -21.72 -13.92 0.01
N LEU A 173 -20.97 -14.28 1.06
CA LEU A 173 -20.67 -15.69 1.40
C LEU A 173 -21.93 -16.45 1.79
N ASN A 174 -22.81 -15.85 2.61
CA ASN A 174 -24.07 -16.47 3.03
C ASN A 174 -25.00 -16.68 1.83
N GLU A 175 -25.10 -15.70 0.93
CA GLU A 175 -25.83 -15.81 -0.34
C GLU A 175 -25.26 -16.95 -1.19
N LEU A 176 -23.95 -16.95 -1.44
CA LEU A 176 -23.27 -17.98 -2.22
C LEU A 176 -23.47 -19.38 -1.62
N THR A 177 -23.37 -19.54 -0.30
CA THR A 177 -23.53 -20.84 0.37
C THR A 177 -24.98 -21.30 0.44
N SER A 178 -25.96 -20.38 0.41
CA SER A 178 -27.38 -20.71 0.34
C SER A 178 -27.80 -21.31 -1.01
N LEU A 179 -27.05 -21.01 -2.09
CA LEU A 179 -27.35 -21.54 -3.43
C LEU A 179 -27.18 -23.07 -3.51
N PRO A 180 -27.92 -23.77 -4.39
CA PRO A 180 -27.65 -25.17 -4.71
C PRO A 180 -26.21 -25.39 -5.22
N PRO A 181 -25.54 -26.53 -4.93
CA PRO A 181 -24.14 -26.78 -5.31
C PRO A 181 -23.81 -26.51 -6.79
N LYS A 182 -24.74 -26.82 -7.70
CA LYS A 182 -24.56 -26.56 -9.15
C LYS A 182 -24.51 -25.06 -9.50
N LEU A 183 -25.12 -24.20 -8.70
CA LEU A 183 -25.11 -22.74 -8.89
C LEU A 183 -23.91 -22.08 -8.19
N ARG A 184 -23.42 -22.65 -7.07
CA ARG A 184 -22.22 -22.14 -6.34
C ARG A 184 -20.95 -22.10 -7.19
N LEU A 185 -20.85 -23.02 -8.16
CA LEU A 185 -19.71 -23.15 -9.05
C LEU A 185 -19.79 -22.24 -10.28
N LYS A 186 -20.85 -21.44 -10.44
CA LYS A 186 -20.97 -20.55 -11.58
C LYS A 186 -19.94 -19.41 -11.46
N PRO A 187 -19.19 -19.10 -12.54
CA PRO A 187 -18.20 -18.01 -12.53
C PRO A 187 -18.76 -16.65 -12.12
N LEU A 188 -20.04 -16.40 -12.40
CA LEU A 188 -20.70 -15.13 -12.07
C LEU A 188 -20.71 -14.86 -10.56
N GLU A 189 -21.09 -15.84 -9.75
CA GLU A 189 -21.20 -15.66 -8.29
C GLU A 189 -19.82 -15.45 -7.65
N LEU A 190 -18.81 -16.19 -8.11
CA LEU A 190 -17.43 -16.00 -7.69
C LEU A 190 -16.91 -14.62 -8.11
N THR A 191 -17.26 -14.15 -9.31
CA THR A 191 -16.90 -12.82 -9.79
C THR A 191 -17.54 -11.72 -8.94
N ASN A 192 -18.78 -11.91 -8.49
CA ASN A 192 -19.44 -10.98 -7.57
C ASN A 192 -18.71 -10.92 -6.23
N LEU A 193 -18.33 -12.07 -5.67
CA LEU A 193 -17.54 -12.11 -4.43
C LEU A 193 -16.18 -11.42 -4.61
N ILE A 194 -15.48 -11.65 -5.72
CA ILE A 194 -14.23 -10.95 -6.04
C ILE A 194 -14.45 -9.44 -6.17
N ARG A 195 -15.54 -9.01 -6.83
CA ARG A 195 -15.89 -7.58 -6.91
C ARG A 195 -16.07 -6.98 -5.52
N GLU A 196 -16.77 -7.66 -4.62
CA GLU A 196 -16.97 -7.20 -3.24
C GLU A 196 -15.65 -7.08 -2.45
N LEU A 197 -14.67 -7.96 -2.69
CA LEU A 197 -13.34 -7.87 -2.06
C LEU A 197 -12.55 -6.62 -2.48
N PHE A 198 -12.82 -6.09 -3.68
CA PHE A 198 -12.13 -4.92 -4.23
C PHE A 198 -12.92 -3.62 -4.07
N SER A 199 -14.25 -3.70 -3.96
CA SER A 199 -15.16 -2.54 -3.99
C SER A 199 -14.94 -1.56 -2.82
N SER A 200 -14.34 -2.00 -1.72
CA SER A 200 -14.09 -1.13 -0.56
C SER A 200 -12.93 -0.15 -0.80
N ILE A 201 -12.05 -0.39 -1.77
CA ILE A 201 -10.85 0.44 -1.97
C ILE A 201 -11.19 1.81 -2.56
N GLY A 202 -12.14 1.87 -3.50
CA GLY A 202 -12.57 3.14 -4.10
C GLY A 202 -13.05 4.14 -3.05
N PRO A 203 -14.13 3.83 -2.30
CA PRO A 203 -14.64 4.68 -1.23
C PRO A 203 -13.60 4.98 -0.14
N LEU A 204 -12.66 4.07 0.14
CA LEU A 204 -11.58 4.29 1.09
C LEU A 204 -10.64 5.42 0.64
N ILE A 205 -10.24 5.39 -0.63
CA ILE A 205 -9.37 6.41 -1.23
C ILE A 205 -10.11 7.75 -1.35
N GLU A 206 -11.36 7.71 -1.77
CA GLU A 206 -12.21 8.90 -1.93
C GLU A 206 -12.32 9.71 -0.63
N ARG A 207 -12.44 9.03 0.52
CA ARG A 207 -12.58 9.70 1.81
C ARG A 207 -11.30 10.38 2.31
N SER A 208 -10.16 10.13 1.67
CA SER A 208 -8.90 10.78 2.03
C SER A 208 -8.81 12.18 1.42
N SER A 209 -8.55 13.19 2.25
CA SER A 209 -8.25 14.55 1.78
C SER A 209 -7.05 14.59 0.84
N ASP A 210 -6.10 13.67 1.03
CA ASP A 210 -4.90 13.59 0.20
C ASP A 210 -5.25 13.23 -1.25
N PHE A 211 -6.27 12.38 -1.45
CA PHE A 211 -6.74 12.04 -2.79
C PHE A 211 -7.26 13.28 -3.52
N HIS A 212 -8.10 14.08 -2.87
CA HIS A 212 -8.64 15.30 -3.45
C HIS A 212 -7.60 16.41 -3.67
N SER A 213 -6.48 16.37 -2.95
CA SER A 213 -5.36 17.29 -3.18
C SER A 213 -4.60 17.00 -4.48
N LEU A 214 -4.75 15.79 -5.04
CA LEU A 214 -4.02 15.37 -6.22
C LEU A 214 -4.63 15.91 -7.52
N PRO A 215 -3.79 16.26 -8.52
CA PRO A 215 -4.25 16.51 -9.88
C PRO A 215 -5.09 15.36 -10.44
N VAL A 216 -6.11 15.67 -11.24
CA VAL A 216 -7.06 14.67 -11.80
C VAL A 216 -6.33 13.52 -12.52
N ASN A 217 -5.32 13.85 -13.33
CA ASN A 217 -4.50 12.86 -14.02
C ASN A 217 -3.74 11.95 -13.05
N VAL A 218 -3.25 12.48 -11.93
CA VAL A 218 -2.57 11.68 -10.89
C VAL A 218 -3.57 10.76 -10.19
N ARG A 219 -4.79 11.26 -9.89
CA ARG A 219 -5.86 10.44 -9.28
C ARG A 219 -6.24 9.25 -10.17
N GLN A 220 -6.43 9.47 -11.47
CA GLN A 220 -6.73 8.40 -12.43
C GLN A 220 -5.62 7.34 -12.48
N ILE A 221 -4.37 7.79 -12.53
CA ILE A 221 -3.20 6.90 -12.56
C ILE A 221 -3.06 6.10 -11.27
N LEU A 222 -3.28 6.73 -10.12
CA LEU A 222 -3.29 6.08 -8.82
C LEU A 222 -4.29 4.92 -8.79
N VAL A 223 -5.54 5.19 -9.21
CA VAL A 223 -6.59 4.15 -9.22
C VAL A 223 -6.21 3.01 -10.17
N LYS A 224 -5.82 3.33 -11.42
CA LYS A 224 -5.47 2.31 -12.42
C LYS A 224 -4.35 1.39 -11.98
N ARG A 225 -3.32 1.92 -11.31
CA ARG A 225 -2.11 1.18 -10.96
C ARG A 225 -2.19 0.49 -9.62
N ASN A 226 -2.77 1.16 -8.64
CA ASN A 226 -2.67 0.72 -7.27
C ASN A 226 -3.85 -0.14 -6.87
N LEU A 227 -5.01 -0.01 -7.53
CA LEU A 227 -6.21 -0.75 -7.15
C LEU A 227 -6.00 -2.26 -7.18
N TYR A 228 -5.23 -2.77 -8.14
CA TYR A 228 -5.05 -4.21 -8.26
C TYR A 228 -4.30 -4.81 -7.07
N ILE A 229 -3.12 -4.26 -6.74
CA ILE A 229 -2.31 -4.74 -5.62
C ILE A 229 -2.95 -4.41 -4.27
N THR A 230 -3.52 -3.22 -4.13
CA THR A 230 -4.20 -2.77 -2.90
C THR A 230 -5.44 -3.61 -2.62
N GLY A 231 -6.27 -3.81 -3.65
CA GLY A 231 -7.46 -4.65 -3.55
C GLY A 231 -7.11 -6.13 -3.35
N SER A 232 -6.02 -6.62 -3.92
CA SER A 232 -5.54 -7.98 -3.63
C SER A 232 -5.09 -8.12 -2.17
N MET A 233 -4.31 -7.17 -1.64
CA MET A 233 -3.90 -7.18 -0.22
C MET A 233 -5.11 -7.13 0.71
N ASN A 234 -6.06 -6.24 0.42
CA ASN A 234 -7.31 -6.11 1.16
C ASN A 234 -8.18 -7.37 1.07
N GLY A 235 -8.33 -7.94 -0.12
CA GLY A 235 -9.10 -9.16 -0.32
C GLY A 235 -8.50 -10.34 0.43
N LEU A 236 -7.18 -10.52 0.40
CA LEU A 236 -6.50 -11.57 1.17
C LEU A 236 -6.64 -11.36 2.68
N PHE A 237 -6.56 -10.12 3.15
CA PHE A 237 -6.84 -9.76 4.53
C PHE A 237 -8.26 -10.15 4.95
N LEU A 238 -9.28 -9.76 4.17
CA LEU A 238 -10.68 -10.07 4.47
C LEU A 238 -10.98 -11.56 4.36
N CYS A 239 -10.35 -12.26 3.42
CA CYS A 239 -10.42 -13.72 3.32
C CYS A 239 -9.90 -14.42 4.59
N ARG A 240 -8.87 -13.86 5.22
CA ARG A 240 -8.36 -14.35 6.51
C ARG A 240 -9.37 -14.10 7.63
N GLU A 241 -9.78 -12.84 7.80
CA GLU A 241 -10.63 -12.42 8.92
C GLU A 241 -11.98 -13.15 8.94
N LEU A 242 -12.51 -13.45 7.75
CA LEU A 242 -13.81 -14.10 7.58
C LEU A 242 -13.71 -15.60 7.31
N HIS A 243 -12.51 -16.19 7.34
CA HIS A 243 -12.31 -17.61 7.04
C HIS A 243 -12.90 -18.04 5.68
N VAL A 244 -12.87 -17.15 4.68
CA VAL A 244 -13.47 -17.38 3.34
C VAL A 244 -12.97 -18.69 2.73
N LEU A 245 -11.67 -18.94 2.85
CA LEU A 245 -11.01 -20.11 2.25
C LEU A 245 -11.13 -21.38 3.08
N ASP A 246 -11.71 -21.32 4.29
CA ASP A 246 -12.05 -22.52 5.08
C ASP A 246 -13.36 -23.15 4.59
N ASN A 247 -14.16 -22.40 3.82
CA ASN A 247 -15.30 -22.95 3.11
C ASN A 247 -14.83 -23.74 1.87
N MET A 248 -14.94 -25.07 1.93
CA MET A 248 -14.51 -25.96 0.84
C MET A 248 -15.19 -25.68 -0.51
N SER A 249 -16.45 -25.23 -0.52
CA SER A 249 -17.13 -24.88 -1.77
C SER A 249 -16.48 -23.67 -2.43
N VAL A 250 -16.16 -22.66 -1.63
CA VAL A 250 -15.51 -21.43 -2.11
C VAL A 250 -14.08 -21.72 -2.54
N LEU A 251 -13.32 -22.47 -1.74
CA LEU A 251 -11.96 -22.90 -2.08
C LEU A 251 -11.91 -23.68 -3.39
N ASN A 252 -12.86 -24.59 -3.61
CA ASN A 252 -12.95 -25.35 -4.87
C ASN A 252 -13.23 -24.43 -6.06
N SER A 253 -14.13 -23.44 -5.93
CA SER A 253 -14.39 -22.46 -6.98
C SER A 253 -13.15 -21.62 -7.31
N TYR A 254 -12.44 -21.12 -6.29
CA TYR A 254 -11.19 -20.40 -6.48
C TYR A 254 -10.10 -21.27 -7.11
N THR A 255 -10.03 -22.56 -6.73
CA THR A 255 -9.08 -23.52 -7.29
C THR A 255 -9.33 -23.79 -8.77
N GLN A 256 -10.60 -23.84 -9.19
CA GLN A 256 -10.95 -23.95 -10.61
C GLN A 256 -10.57 -22.69 -11.40
N LEU A 257 -10.70 -21.51 -10.78
CA LEU A 257 -10.43 -20.23 -11.44
C LEU A 257 -8.93 -19.92 -11.56
N TYR A 258 -8.17 -20.14 -10.49
CA TYR A 258 -6.75 -19.74 -10.39
C TYR A 258 -5.76 -20.91 -10.44
N GLY A 259 -6.23 -22.15 -10.29
CA GLY A 259 -5.39 -23.33 -10.19
C GLY A 259 -5.05 -23.71 -8.75
N CYS A 260 -4.79 -25.01 -8.53
CA CYS A 260 -4.53 -25.57 -7.20
C CYS A 260 -3.25 -25.05 -6.57
N GLU A 261 -2.16 -24.98 -7.34
CA GLU A 261 -0.85 -24.49 -6.87
C GLU A 261 -0.94 -23.05 -6.38
N TYR A 262 -1.59 -22.18 -7.16
CA TYR A 262 -1.85 -20.79 -6.79
C TYR A 262 -2.63 -20.69 -5.48
N MET A 263 -3.69 -21.49 -5.32
CA MET A 263 -4.52 -21.44 -4.12
C MET A 263 -3.83 -22.01 -2.87
N ILE A 264 -2.98 -23.03 -3.02
CA ILE A 264 -2.14 -23.54 -1.93
C ILE A 264 -1.19 -22.43 -1.45
N GLU A 265 -0.52 -21.77 -2.39
CA GLU A 265 0.40 -20.68 -2.07
C GLU A 265 -0.34 -19.51 -1.42
N CYS A 266 -1.49 -19.12 -1.98
CA CYS A 266 -2.37 -18.09 -1.44
C CYS A 266 -2.73 -18.35 0.04
N ARG A 267 -3.21 -19.56 0.38
CA ARG A 267 -3.53 -19.94 1.77
C ARG A 267 -2.31 -19.85 2.68
N ARG A 268 -1.16 -20.34 2.23
CA ARG A 268 0.11 -20.28 2.97
C ARG A 268 0.53 -18.84 3.25
N LYS A 269 0.31 -17.92 2.31
CA LYS A 269 0.62 -16.50 2.48
C LYS A 269 -0.35 -15.82 3.46
N ILE A 270 -1.65 -16.02 3.29
CA ILE A 270 -2.68 -15.46 4.16
C ILE A 270 -2.44 -15.84 5.63
N ALA A 271 -2.06 -17.09 5.90
CA ALA A 271 -1.79 -17.58 7.25
C ALA A 271 -0.61 -16.87 7.96
N ARG A 272 0.25 -16.16 7.21
CA ARG A 272 1.43 -15.45 7.73
C ARG A 272 1.21 -13.95 7.95
N TYR A 273 0.07 -13.41 7.51
CA TYR A 273 -0.25 -11.99 7.68
C TYR A 273 -0.28 -11.59 9.15
N ASP A 274 0.04 -10.33 9.44
CA ASP A 274 0.05 -9.82 10.81
C ASP A 274 -1.34 -9.93 11.45
N PRO A 275 -1.48 -10.57 12.63
CA PRO A 275 -2.78 -10.74 13.28
C PRO A 275 -3.43 -9.41 13.69
N ASN A 276 -2.65 -8.33 13.83
CA ASN A 276 -3.21 -7.02 14.10
C ASN A 276 -3.77 -6.40 12.81
N GLY A 277 -5.09 -6.55 12.62
CA GLY A 277 -5.80 -6.01 11.47
C GLY A 277 -5.66 -4.48 11.29
N SER A 278 -5.46 -3.71 12.36
CA SER A 278 -5.24 -2.26 12.25
C SER A 278 -3.96 -1.93 11.46
N LEU A 279 -2.90 -2.73 11.62
CA LEU A 279 -1.67 -2.55 10.84
C LEU A 279 -1.92 -2.76 9.35
N ILE A 280 -2.67 -3.81 9.00
CA ILE A 280 -3.01 -4.13 7.62
C ILE A 280 -3.89 -3.03 7.00
N LYS A 281 -4.88 -2.52 7.74
CA LYS A 281 -5.75 -1.42 7.30
C LYS A 281 -4.94 -0.15 6.98
N ILE A 282 -4.01 0.25 7.86
CA ILE A 282 -3.11 1.39 7.61
C ILE A 282 -2.22 1.11 6.40
N PHE A 283 -1.71 -0.11 6.30
CA PHE A 283 -0.82 -0.50 5.22
C PHE A 283 -1.53 -0.53 3.86
N VAL A 284 -2.84 -0.81 3.82
CA VAL A 284 -3.69 -0.64 2.63
C VAL A 284 -3.69 0.81 2.14
N PHE A 285 -3.71 1.83 3.03
CA PHE A 285 -3.55 3.23 2.61
C PHE A 285 -2.17 3.50 1.99
N ILE A 286 -1.10 2.92 2.55
CA ILE A 286 0.26 3.06 1.99
C ILE A 286 0.33 2.49 0.57
N LEU A 287 -0.33 1.35 0.33
CA LEU A 287 -0.40 0.75 -1.01
C LEU A 287 -1.29 1.58 -1.95
N ALA A 288 -2.43 2.07 -1.46
CA ALA A 288 -3.35 2.88 -2.23
C ALA A 288 -2.68 4.16 -2.76
N PHE A 289 -1.83 4.81 -1.96
CA PHE A 289 -1.07 6.01 -2.33
C PHE A 289 0.36 5.75 -2.80
N SER A 290 0.69 4.51 -3.16
CA SER A 290 2.05 4.18 -3.59
C SER A 290 2.41 4.82 -4.93
N SER A 291 3.63 5.34 -5.05
CA SER A 291 4.14 5.84 -6.33
C SER A 291 4.55 4.73 -7.31
N ASN A 292 4.74 3.49 -6.83
CA ASN A 292 5.48 2.44 -7.55
C ASN A 292 4.65 1.20 -7.90
N CYS A 293 3.34 1.20 -7.67
CA CYS A 293 2.53 -0.02 -7.76
C CYS A 293 2.15 -0.48 -9.18
N SER A 294 2.78 0.03 -10.25
CA SER A 294 2.66 -0.56 -11.60
C SER A 294 3.43 -1.86 -11.80
N LEU A 295 4.17 -2.34 -10.79
CA LEU A 295 5.05 -3.51 -10.86
C LEU A 295 4.36 -4.81 -11.33
N VAL A 296 3.04 -4.94 -11.14
CA VAL A 296 2.30 -6.18 -11.46
C VAL A 296 1.78 -6.20 -12.90
N THR A 297 1.64 -5.03 -13.54
CA THR A 297 1.09 -4.92 -14.90
C THR A 297 2.02 -4.06 -15.73
N TYR A 298 2.93 -4.72 -16.47
CA TYR A 298 3.69 -4.06 -17.50
C TYR A 298 2.75 -3.69 -18.65
N ASP A 299 2.42 -2.40 -18.75
CA ASP A 299 1.73 -1.86 -19.90
C ASP A 299 2.77 -1.21 -20.82
N SER A 300 3.05 -1.89 -21.94
CA SER A 300 3.96 -1.41 -22.98
C SER A 300 3.56 -0.06 -23.60
N GLN A 301 2.29 0.36 -23.42
CA GLN A 301 1.73 1.61 -23.93
C GLN A 301 1.74 2.73 -22.87
N ALA A 302 2.20 2.45 -21.64
CA ALA A 302 2.19 3.43 -20.57
C ALA A 302 3.25 4.51 -20.79
N ASP A 303 2.79 5.75 -20.99
CA ASP A 303 3.61 6.92 -21.32
C ASP A 303 4.56 7.33 -20.17
N LEU A 304 5.86 7.49 -20.46
CA LEU A 304 6.94 7.80 -19.50
C LEU A 304 6.74 9.11 -18.70
N THR A 305 5.77 9.95 -19.10
CA THR A 305 5.33 11.15 -18.35
C THR A 305 4.87 10.85 -16.92
N ILE A 306 4.62 9.58 -16.60
CA ILE A 306 4.36 9.01 -15.25
C ILE A 306 5.33 9.50 -14.17
N MET A 307 6.61 9.72 -14.49
CA MET A 307 7.62 10.06 -13.48
C MET A 307 7.28 11.38 -12.76
N SER A 308 6.66 12.34 -13.46
CA SER A 308 6.16 13.59 -12.88
C SER A 308 5.09 13.37 -11.81
N ASN A 309 4.29 12.30 -11.92
CA ASN A 309 3.21 11.99 -10.98
C ASN A 309 3.74 11.39 -9.67
N SER A 310 4.91 10.73 -9.71
CA SER A 310 5.56 10.18 -8.50
C SER A 310 5.92 11.28 -7.50
N ILE A 311 6.21 12.49 -7.99
CA ILE A 311 6.54 13.66 -7.17
C ILE A 311 5.38 14.04 -6.24
N HIS A 312 4.13 13.87 -6.70
CA HIS A 312 2.95 14.17 -5.88
C HIS A 312 2.60 13.06 -4.90
N LEU A 313 2.89 11.80 -5.24
CA LEU A 313 2.50 10.63 -4.44
C LEU A 313 3.48 10.33 -3.31
N VAL A 314 4.79 10.50 -3.54
CA VAL A 314 5.82 10.18 -2.53
C VAL A 314 5.61 10.92 -1.20
N PRO A 315 5.31 12.25 -1.18
CA PRO A 315 5.04 12.95 0.08
C PRO A 315 3.85 12.37 0.85
N ILE A 316 2.76 12.06 0.16
CA ILE A 316 1.55 11.47 0.75
C ILE A 316 1.87 10.08 1.31
N GLN A 317 2.52 9.24 0.52
CA GLN A 317 2.93 7.90 0.95
C GLN A 317 3.82 7.94 2.20
N ASN A 318 4.77 8.88 2.25
CA ASN A 318 5.68 9.07 3.37
C ASN A 318 4.97 9.47 4.66
N VAL A 319 3.86 10.22 4.58
CA VAL A 319 3.03 10.53 5.75
C VAL A 319 2.47 9.25 6.35
N TYR A 320 1.84 8.38 5.55
CA TYR A 320 1.26 7.12 6.02
C TYR A 320 2.34 6.14 6.52
N ILE A 321 3.48 6.04 5.84
CA ILE A 321 4.62 5.21 6.27
C ILE A 321 5.16 5.67 7.62
N THR A 322 5.38 6.98 7.79
CA THR A 322 5.88 7.57 9.03
C THR A 322 4.91 7.32 10.18
N MET A 323 3.61 7.52 9.94
CA MET A 323 2.56 7.24 10.91
C MET A 323 2.56 5.75 11.32
N LEU A 324 2.60 4.82 10.36
CA LEU A 324 2.64 3.38 10.64
C LEU A 324 3.89 3.01 11.44
N TRP A 325 5.05 3.55 11.07
CA TRP A 325 6.32 3.31 11.76
C TRP A 325 6.26 3.73 13.23
N LYS A 326 5.82 4.96 13.50
CA LYS A 326 5.65 5.46 14.86
C LYS A 326 4.62 4.66 15.65
N TYR A 327 3.53 4.25 15.00
CA TYR A 327 2.51 3.42 15.63
C TYR A 327 3.04 2.02 15.99
N LEU A 328 3.86 1.41 15.14
CA LEU A 328 4.53 0.15 15.44
C LEU A 328 5.47 0.28 16.63
N ILE A 329 6.28 1.34 16.71
CA ILE A 329 7.18 1.56 17.86
C ILE A 329 6.36 1.80 19.13
N TYR A 330 5.29 2.60 19.04
CA TYR A 330 4.39 2.84 20.16
C TYR A 330 3.79 1.53 20.70
N LEU A 331 3.31 0.64 19.83
CA LEU A 331 2.66 -0.60 20.25
C LEU A 331 3.64 -1.67 20.76
N TYR A 332 4.78 -1.83 20.08
CA TYR A 332 5.61 -3.02 20.26
C TYR A 332 7.06 -2.72 20.67
N GLY A 333 7.43 -1.44 20.75
CA GLY A 333 8.81 -1.01 20.89
C GLY A 333 9.62 -1.22 19.60
N PHE A 334 10.82 -0.67 19.60
CA PHE A 334 11.63 -0.55 18.38
C PHE A 334 11.93 -1.91 17.71
N LYS A 335 12.37 -2.92 18.47
CA LYS A 335 12.81 -4.21 17.88
C LYS A 335 11.68 -4.92 17.15
N GLU A 336 10.53 -5.05 17.80
CA GLU A 336 9.38 -5.75 17.23
C GLU A 336 8.74 -4.92 16.11
N ALA A 337 8.80 -3.59 16.19
CA ALA A 337 8.40 -2.69 15.11
C ALA A 337 9.20 -2.95 13.82
N VAL A 338 10.52 -3.09 13.89
CA VAL A 338 11.36 -3.45 12.72
C VAL A 338 10.89 -4.77 12.13
N LEU A 339 10.76 -5.82 12.95
CA LEU A 339 10.38 -7.17 12.49
C LEU A 339 9.02 -7.16 11.78
N ARG A 340 8.04 -6.48 12.35
CA ARG A 340 6.69 -6.38 11.79
C ARG A 340 6.65 -5.53 10.54
N PHE A 341 7.33 -4.39 10.51
CA PHE A 341 7.42 -3.57 9.31
C PHE A 341 8.08 -4.33 8.16
N THR A 342 9.20 -5.01 8.41
CA THR A 342 9.86 -5.87 7.41
C THR A 342 8.93 -7.00 6.94
N ARG A 343 8.14 -7.59 7.83
CA ARG A 343 7.14 -8.61 7.46
C ARG A 343 6.07 -8.04 6.53
N LEU A 344 5.54 -6.85 6.81
CA LEU A 344 4.56 -6.19 5.94
C LEU A 344 5.14 -5.93 4.53
N ILE A 345 6.38 -5.46 4.44
CA ILE A 345 7.06 -5.28 3.14
C ILE A 345 7.22 -6.62 2.42
N LYS A 346 7.64 -7.67 3.15
CA LYS A 346 7.75 -9.02 2.60
C LYS A 346 6.41 -9.52 2.07
N ASP A 347 5.31 -9.29 2.80
CA ASP A 347 3.96 -9.70 2.39
C ASP A 347 3.55 -9.05 1.06
N VAL A 348 3.95 -7.80 0.80
CA VAL A 348 3.76 -7.14 -0.51
C VAL A 348 4.58 -7.79 -1.60
N LEU A 349 5.87 -8.03 -1.36
CA LEU A 349 6.76 -8.65 -2.37
C LEU A 349 6.28 -10.05 -2.73
N ASP A 350 5.89 -10.82 -1.71
CA ASP A 350 5.29 -12.12 -1.85
C ASP A 350 4.00 -12.06 -2.66
N LEU A 351 3.15 -11.05 -2.40
CA LEU A 351 1.93 -10.80 -3.16
C LEU A 351 2.23 -10.45 -4.62
N VAL A 352 3.19 -9.55 -4.89
CA VAL A 352 3.61 -9.20 -6.26
C VAL A 352 4.08 -10.44 -7.02
N ASN A 353 4.94 -11.25 -6.39
CA ASN A 353 5.42 -12.49 -6.98
C ASN A 353 4.25 -13.43 -7.30
N MET A 354 3.36 -13.66 -6.33
CA MET A 354 2.15 -14.48 -6.53
C MET A 354 1.29 -13.97 -7.69
N LEU A 355 1.07 -12.65 -7.76
CA LEU A 355 0.28 -12.01 -8.80
C LEU A 355 0.94 -12.06 -10.19
N SER A 356 2.27 -12.14 -10.27
CA SER A 356 3.00 -12.35 -11.52
C SER A 356 2.99 -13.81 -12.00
N GLN A 357 2.92 -14.76 -11.06
CA GLN A 357 2.84 -16.19 -11.36
C GLN A 357 1.42 -16.67 -11.64
N ALA A 358 0.41 -15.94 -11.16
CA ALA A 358 -0.98 -16.17 -11.51
C ALA A 358 -1.08 -16.28 -13.03
N PRO A 359 -1.63 -17.39 -13.57
CA PRO A 359 -1.72 -17.55 -15.01
C PRO A 359 -2.42 -16.31 -15.57
N GLN A 360 -1.82 -15.69 -16.59
CA GLN A 360 -2.44 -14.57 -17.31
C GLN A 360 -3.64 -15.11 -18.09
N THR A 361 -4.69 -15.50 -17.37
CA THR A 361 -5.92 -15.98 -17.95
C THR A 361 -6.69 -14.78 -18.45
N GLU A 362 -7.27 -14.92 -19.63
CA GLU A 362 -8.25 -13.98 -20.14
C GLU A 362 -9.36 -13.72 -19.10
N THR A 363 -9.70 -14.74 -18.30
CA THR A 363 -10.67 -14.66 -17.21
C THR A 363 -10.29 -13.63 -16.15
N ARG A 364 -9.03 -13.56 -15.72
CA ARG A 364 -8.57 -12.57 -14.74
C ARG A 364 -8.75 -11.15 -15.27
N SER A 365 -8.31 -10.89 -16.50
CA SER A 365 -8.47 -9.57 -17.12
C SER A 365 -9.94 -9.20 -17.32
N ARG A 366 -10.79 -10.17 -17.69
CA ARG A 366 -12.25 -10.00 -17.80
C ARG A 366 -12.92 -9.64 -16.47
N ILE A 367 -12.39 -10.13 -15.34
CA ILE A 367 -12.91 -9.79 -14.00
C ILE A 367 -12.38 -8.43 -13.54
N MET A 368 -11.08 -8.18 -13.71
CA MET A 368 -10.42 -7.03 -13.11
C MET A 368 -10.65 -5.73 -13.86
N ASN A 369 -10.65 -5.74 -15.20
CA ASN A 369 -10.79 -4.53 -15.99
C ASN A 369 -12.12 -3.79 -15.72
N PRO A 370 -13.28 -4.47 -15.63
CA PRO A 370 -14.53 -3.81 -15.25
C PRO A 370 -14.46 -3.16 -13.86
N ILE A 371 -13.89 -3.85 -12.87
CA ILE A 371 -13.76 -3.33 -11.50
C ILE A 371 -12.90 -2.06 -11.48
N VAL A 372 -11.78 -2.06 -12.20
CA VAL A 372 -10.88 -0.91 -12.30
C VAL A 372 -11.58 0.26 -12.99
N THR A 373 -12.22 0.02 -14.13
CA THR A 373 -12.92 1.06 -14.91
C THR A 373 -14.10 1.65 -14.14
N GLU A 374 -14.89 0.81 -13.46
CA GLU A 374 -16.02 1.25 -12.63
C GLU A 374 -15.55 2.08 -11.43
N THR A 375 -14.48 1.64 -10.77
CA THR A 375 -13.87 2.38 -9.65
C THR A 375 -13.33 3.74 -10.12
N GLU A 376 -12.60 3.77 -11.25
CA GLU A 376 -12.12 5.01 -11.84
C GLU A 376 -13.28 5.95 -12.18
N HIS A 377 -14.29 5.45 -12.90
CA HIS A 377 -15.46 6.25 -13.29
C HIS A 377 -16.18 6.85 -12.08
N THR A 378 -16.38 6.05 -11.04
CA THR A 378 -17.06 6.49 -9.80
C THR A 378 -16.26 7.61 -9.11
N LEU A 379 -14.94 7.43 -8.98
CA LEU A 379 -14.06 8.40 -8.32
C LEU A 379 -13.82 9.69 -9.11
N MET A 380 -13.94 9.64 -10.44
CA MET A 380 -13.78 10.83 -11.29
C MET A 380 -15.07 11.64 -11.44
N ASN A 381 -16.23 11.00 -11.32
CA ASN A 381 -17.53 11.63 -11.57
C ASN A 381 -18.33 11.95 -10.30
N GLY A 382 -17.88 11.49 -9.13
CA GLY A 382 -18.49 11.79 -7.82
C GLY A 382 -18.20 13.22 -7.31
N ASN A 383 -18.62 14.25 -8.06
CA ASN A 383 -18.65 15.65 -7.61
C ASN A 383 -20.07 16.12 -7.35
#